data_AF-A0A329KHY9-F1
#
_entry.id   AF-A0A329KHY9-F1
#
_cell.length_a   1.000
_cell.length_b   1.000
_cell.length_c   1.000
_cell.angle_alpha   90.00
_cell.angle_beta   90.00
_cell.angle_gamma   90.00
#
_symmetry.space_group_name_H-M   'P 1'
#
loop_
_entity.id
_entity.type
_entity.pdbx_description
1 polymer ?
#
loop_
_entity_poly.entity_id
_entity_poly.type
_entity_poly.pdbx_seq_one_letter_code
_entity_poly.pdbx_strand_id
1 'polypeptide(L)'
;MYRESIETVVDSALKRKKLMDESLLRYLTAAGLAGAYVGLGIVLIFSVGAPLAAIKSPVTSLVMGASFGVALTLVIFAGAELFTGNNMIFTLSSLTGATRWRDAWKNWFWCFLGNLIGAMVLVLLVKGSGIFSGIKADHLLMASAAKKMAIPFWQAFFRGILCNWFVCLAIWTSMRAKSDSAKLILIWWMLFGFIASGYEHSIANMTVLGLALVLPHPETVSLAGWFHNMIPVTLGNMVGGIVFLAMMYWFITPIRLGAKKLDT
;
A
#
# COMPACT_ATOMS: atom_id res chain seq x y z
N MET A 1 -24.11 -0.34 14.60
CA MET A 1 -23.57 -1.56 13.94
C MET A 1 -22.04 -1.58 13.86
N TYR A 2 -21.36 -0.47 13.53
CA TYR A 2 -19.90 -0.48 13.30
C TYR A 2 -19.03 -0.01 14.48
N ARG A 3 -19.63 0.26 15.64
CA ARG A 3 -18.94 0.86 16.79
C ARG A 3 -17.69 0.09 17.23
N GLU A 4 -17.82 -1.22 17.47
CA GLU A 4 -16.71 -2.09 17.89
C GLU A 4 -15.57 -2.10 16.87
N SER A 5 -15.89 -2.09 15.57
CA SER A 5 -14.88 -2.02 14.51
C SER A 5 -14.13 -0.69 14.51
N ILE A 6 -14.84 0.43 14.72
CA ILE A 6 -14.21 1.75 14.83
C ILE A 6 -13.33 1.80 16.09
N GLU A 7 -13.78 1.28 17.23
CA GLU A 7 -12.98 1.20 18.46
C GLU A 7 -11.70 0.38 18.24
N THR A 8 -11.77 -0.76 17.54
CA THR A 8 -10.60 -1.56 17.18
C THR A 8 -9.60 -0.79 16.30
N VAL A 9 -10.11 -0.04 15.32
CA VAL A 9 -9.29 0.85 14.47
C VAL A 9 -8.63 1.96 15.29
N VAL A 10 -9.38 2.58 16.20
CA VAL A 10 -8.87 3.62 17.09
C VAL A 10 -7.75 3.09 17.98
N ASP A 11 -7.93 1.92 18.58
CA ASP A 11 -6.91 1.31 19.43
C ASP A 11 -5.65 0.94 18.62
N SER A 12 -5.81 0.54 17.35
CA SER A 12 -4.68 0.38 16.43
C SER A 12 -3.93 1.69 16.18
N ALA A 13 -4.64 2.79 15.92
CA ALA A 13 -4.03 4.12 15.73
C ALA A 13 -3.26 4.59 16.97
N LEU A 14 -3.81 4.36 18.17
CA LEU A 14 -3.19 4.74 19.44
C LEU A 14 -1.90 3.97 19.68
N LYS A 15 -1.86 2.65 19.42
CA LYS A 15 -0.64 1.83 19.52
C LYS A 15 0.45 2.31 18.56
N ARG A 16 0.08 2.66 17.33
CA ARG A 16 1.00 3.19 16.30
C ARG A 16 1.57 4.54 16.70
N LYS A 17 0.71 5.42 17.22
CA LYS A 17 1.12 6.71 17.77
C LYS A 17 2.08 6.53 18.95
N LYS A 18 1.78 5.63 19.91
CA LYS A 18 2.66 5.31 21.05
C LYS A 18 4.05 4.87 20.56
N LEU A 19 4.10 3.92 19.63
CA LEU A 19 5.37 3.47 19.03
C LEU A 19 6.17 4.61 18.39
N MET A 20 5.50 5.47 17.62
CA MET A 20 6.13 6.60 16.94
C MET A 20 6.65 7.67 17.92
N ASP A 21 5.93 7.93 19.01
CA ASP A 21 6.33 8.92 20.01
C ASP A 21 7.43 8.40 20.95
N GLU A 22 7.43 7.10 21.26
CA GLU A 22 8.51 6.45 22.02
C GLU A 22 9.82 6.36 21.23
N SER A 23 9.74 5.98 19.95
CA SER A 23 10.92 5.85 19.11
C SER A 23 10.57 5.94 17.64
N LEU A 24 10.94 7.07 17.03
CA LEU A 24 10.79 7.27 15.60
C LEU A 24 11.56 6.22 14.80
N LEU A 25 12.74 5.79 15.26
CA LEU A 25 13.51 4.75 14.59
C LEU A 25 12.77 3.41 14.58
N ARG A 26 12.21 2.96 15.71
CA ARG A 26 11.40 1.73 15.76
C ARG A 26 10.19 1.81 14.84
N TYR A 27 9.53 2.97 14.79
CA TYR A 27 8.41 3.20 13.87
C TYR A 27 8.84 3.17 12.40
N LEU A 28 9.95 3.83 12.06
CA LEU A 28 10.51 3.82 10.70
C LEU A 28 10.95 2.42 10.27
N THR A 29 11.47 1.59 11.19
CA THR A 29 11.75 0.18 10.90
C THR A 29 10.47 -0.59 10.57
N ALA A 30 9.42 -0.44 11.37
CA ALA A 30 8.12 -1.08 11.09
C ALA A 30 7.51 -0.59 9.76
N ALA A 31 7.69 0.69 9.42
CA ALA A 31 7.26 1.23 8.14
C ALA A 31 8.16 0.73 6.98
N GLY A 32 9.46 0.61 7.19
CA GLY A 32 10.39 -0.01 6.24
C GLY A 32 10.01 -1.44 5.90
N LEU A 33 9.68 -2.25 6.92
CA LEU A 33 9.21 -3.62 6.72
C LEU A 33 7.97 -3.66 5.82
N ALA A 34 6.98 -2.78 6.02
CA ALA A 34 5.79 -2.76 5.17
C ALA A 34 6.13 -2.41 3.71
N GLY A 35 7.03 -1.45 3.47
CA GLY A 35 7.53 -1.13 2.14
C GLY A 35 8.18 -2.33 1.44
N ALA A 36 9.04 -3.04 2.17
CA ALA A 36 9.69 -4.25 1.68
C ALA A 36 8.69 -5.40 1.46
N TYR A 37 7.73 -5.63 2.35
CA TYR A 37 6.74 -6.70 2.22
C TYR A 37 5.82 -6.49 1.00
N VAL A 38 5.36 -5.26 0.77
CA VAL A 38 4.63 -4.92 -0.45
C VAL A 38 5.52 -5.13 -1.67
N GLY A 39 6.79 -4.73 -1.60
CA GLY A 39 7.75 -4.95 -2.66
C GLY A 39 8.05 -6.42 -2.97
N LEU A 40 8.05 -7.31 -1.98
CA LEU A 40 8.19 -8.76 -2.19
C LEU A 40 7.02 -9.31 -3.01
N GLY A 41 5.80 -8.83 -2.74
CA GLY A 41 4.64 -9.14 -3.57
C GLY A 41 4.81 -8.63 -5.00
N ILE A 42 5.44 -7.47 -5.19
CA ILE A 42 5.76 -6.94 -6.53
C ILE A 42 6.74 -7.85 -7.26
N VAL A 43 7.84 -8.24 -6.63
CA VAL A 43 8.81 -9.17 -7.24
C VAL A 43 8.11 -10.46 -7.64
N LEU A 44 7.27 -11.04 -6.77
CA LEU A 44 6.52 -12.26 -7.08
C LEU A 44 5.64 -12.10 -8.32
N ILE A 45 4.79 -11.07 -8.38
CA ILE A 45 3.83 -10.95 -9.49
C ILE A 45 4.53 -10.68 -10.83
N PHE A 46 5.65 -9.95 -10.83
CA PHE A 46 6.43 -9.75 -12.06
C PHE A 46 7.15 -11.02 -12.48
N SER A 47 7.64 -11.83 -11.55
CA SER A 47 8.28 -13.12 -11.85
C SER A 47 7.29 -14.14 -12.44
N VAL A 48 6.06 -14.24 -11.91
CA VAL A 48 5.04 -15.14 -12.47
C VAL A 48 4.36 -14.59 -13.72
N GLY A 49 4.26 -13.26 -13.84
CA GLY A 49 3.62 -12.59 -14.97
C GLY A 49 4.51 -12.52 -16.22
N ALA A 50 5.83 -12.40 -16.07
CA ALA A 50 6.74 -12.19 -17.20
C ALA A 50 6.70 -13.30 -18.25
N PRO A 51 6.71 -14.61 -17.90
CA PRO A 51 6.61 -15.68 -18.89
C PRO A 51 5.27 -15.66 -19.65
N LEU A 52 4.18 -15.30 -18.97
CA LEU A 52 2.85 -15.19 -19.57
C LEU A 52 2.78 -13.99 -20.53
N ALA A 53 3.36 -12.87 -20.15
CA ALA A 53 3.45 -11.68 -20.99
C ALA A 53 4.29 -11.93 -22.26
N ALA A 54 5.38 -12.69 -22.14
CA ALA A 54 6.25 -13.02 -23.28
C ALA A 54 5.52 -13.77 -24.40
N ILE A 55 4.53 -14.63 -24.03
CA ILE A 55 3.66 -15.32 -24.98
C ILE A 55 2.35 -14.57 -25.25
N LYS A 56 2.22 -13.31 -24.80
CA LYS A 56 1.02 -12.46 -24.93
C LYS A 56 -0.25 -13.11 -24.38
N SER A 57 -0.12 -13.86 -23.28
CA SER A 57 -1.23 -14.57 -22.66
C SER A 57 -2.28 -13.59 -22.11
N PRO A 58 -3.58 -13.77 -22.41
CA PRO A 58 -4.65 -12.89 -21.94
C PRO A 58 -4.89 -13.01 -20.42
N VAL A 59 -4.38 -14.05 -19.76
CA VAL A 59 -4.54 -14.28 -18.32
C VAL A 59 -3.42 -13.69 -17.47
N THR A 60 -2.50 -12.93 -18.07
CA THR A 60 -1.35 -12.34 -17.35
C THR A 60 -1.80 -11.51 -16.14
N SER A 61 -2.77 -10.59 -16.31
CA SER A 61 -3.29 -9.76 -15.21
C SER A 61 -4.03 -10.57 -14.15
N LEU A 62 -4.72 -11.64 -14.54
CA LEU A 62 -5.42 -12.54 -13.64
C LEU A 62 -4.43 -13.27 -12.72
N VAL A 63 -3.37 -13.86 -13.29
CA VAL A 63 -2.34 -14.57 -12.52
C VAL A 63 -1.59 -13.62 -11.61
N MET A 64 -1.19 -12.45 -12.11
CA MET A 64 -0.55 -11.42 -11.28
C MET A 64 -1.43 -11.00 -10.11
N GLY A 65 -2.73 -10.74 -10.34
CA GLY A 65 -3.66 -10.38 -9.27
C GLY A 65 -3.83 -11.49 -8.24
N ALA A 66 -4.01 -12.73 -8.68
CA ALA A 66 -4.19 -13.89 -7.82
C ALA A 66 -2.95 -14.17 -6.93
N SER A 67 -1.75 -13.81 -7.40
CA SER A 67 -0.51 -13.98 -6.64
C SER A 67 -0.16 -12.81 -5.73
N PHE A 68 -0.83 -11.64 -5.85
CA PHE A 68 -0.42 -10.45 -5.11
C PHE A 68 -0.82 -10.47 -3.62
N GLY A 69 -1.78 -11.33 -3.22
CA GLY A 69 -2.32 -11.43 -1.86
C GLY A 69 -1.28 -11.53 -0.73
N VAL A 70 -0.08 -12.04 -1.04
CA VAL A 70 1.06 -12.12 -0.10
C VAL A 70 1.48 -10.75 0.45
N ALA A 71 1.38 -9.68 -0.35
CA ALA A 71 1.86 -8.35 0.01
C ALA A 71 1.21 -7.82 1.30
N LEU A 72 -0.13 -7.75 1.32
CA LEU A 72 -0.85 -7.26 2.49
C LEU A 72 -0.98 -8.32 3.59
N THR A 73 -0.94 -9.60 3.23
CA THR A 73 -0.87 -10.69 4.21
C THR A 73 0.35 -10.53 5.12
N LEU A 74 1.54 -10.30 4.54
CA LEU A 74 2.76 -10.07 5.33
C LEU A 74 2.65 -8.82 6.21
N VAL A 75 2.14 -7.70 5.67
CA VAL A 75 1.94 -6.46 6.44
C VAL A 75 1.03 -6.68 7.66
N ILE A 76 -0.06 -7.42 7.50
CA ILE A 76 -1.04 -7.63 8.57
C ILE A 76 -0.58 -8.69 9.57
N PHE A 77 -0.09 -9.84 9.09
CA PHE A 77 0.21 -11.00 9.94
C PHE A 77 1.60 -10.95 10.56
N ALA A 78 2.62 -10.47 9.82
CA ALA A 78 3.95 -10.27 10.42
C ALA A 78 4.00 -9.00 11.27
N GLY A 79 3.13 -8.03 10.96
CA GLY A 79 3.01 -6.77 11.70
C GLY A 79 3.96 -5.71 11.18
N ALA A 80 3.45 -4.80 10.36
CA ALA A 80 4.21 -3.67 9.83
C ALA A 80 3.31 -2.43 9.61
N GLU A 81 3.94 -1.27 9.39
CA GLU A 81 3.26 0.02 9.31
C GLU A 81 3.09 0.49 7.86
N LEU A 82 1.88 0.39 7.32
CA LEU A 82 1.60 0.73 5.92
C LEU A 82 0.86 2.05 5.77
N PHE A 83 1.42 2.97 4.97
CA PHE A 83 0.89 4.32 4.74
C PHE A 83 -0.57 4.31 4.24
N THR A 84 -0.84 3.48 3.24
CA THR A 84 -2.15 3.43 2.59
C THR A 84 -3.25 2.98 3.56
N GLY A 85 -2.97 1.99 4.42
CA GLY A 85 -3.87 1.61 5.51
C GLY A 85 -3.97 2.67 6.62
N ASN A 86 -2.87 3.38 6.91
CA ASN A 86 -2.85 4.46 7.88
C ASN A 86 -3.71 5.67 7.47
N ASN A 87 -4.00 5.85 6.18
CA ASN A 87 -4.96 6.85 5.72
C ASN A 87 -6.36 6.62 6.33
N MET A 88 -6.85 5.38 6.38
CA MET A 88 -8.11 5.05 7.06
C MET A 88 -7.97 5.16 8.59
N ILE A 89 -6.92 4.53 9.14
CA ILE A 89 -6.81 4.28 10.59
C ILE A 89 -6.66 5.58 11.39
N PHE A 90 -5.78 6.48 10.96
CA PHE A 90 -5.60 7.77 11.64
C PHE A 90 -6.75 8.75 11.37
N THR A 91 -7.43 8.65 10.22
CA THR A 91 -8.63 9.45 9.94
C THR A 91 -9.77 9.06 10.88
N LEU A 92 -10.09 7.77 11.02
CA LEU A 92 -11.11 7.30 11.97
C LEU A 92 -10.75 7.69 13.41
N SER A 93 -9.48 7.55 13.79
CA SER A 93 -9.01 7.96 15.12
C SER A 93 -9.16 9.47 15.36
N SER A 94 -8.90 10.30 14.36
CA SER A 94 -9.04 11.76 14.46
C SER A 94 -10.52 12.19 14.48
N LEU A 95 -11.37 11.60 13.63
CA LEU A 95 -12.81 11.89 13.57
C LEU A 95 -13.54 11.52 14.87
N THR A 96 -13.08 10.47 15.56
CA THR A 96 -13.61 10.06 16.87
C THR A 96 -13.05 10.87 18.04
N GLY A 97 -12.06 11.73 17.79
CA GLY A 97 -11.40 12.57 18.80
C GLY A 97 -10.35 11.84 19.65
N ALA A 98 -9.98 10.61 19.29
CA ALA A 98 -8.98 9.83 20.02
C ALA A 98 -7.53 10.26 19.72
N THR A 99 -7.28 10.77 18.52
CA THR A 99 -6.03 11.43 18.15
C THR A 99 -6.30 12.82 17.57
N ARG A 100 -5.28 13.68 17.52
CA ARG A 100 -5.38 14.98 16.85
C ARG A 100 -5.06 14.81 15.37
N TRP A 101 -5.62 15.65 14.50
CA TRP A 101 -5.25 15.68 13.07
C TRP A 101 -3.75 15.88 12.82
N ARG A 102 -3.04 16.59 13.72
CA ARG A 102 -1.58 16.69 13.68
C ARG A 102 -0.90 15.33 13.80
N ASP A 103 -1.44 14.43 14.62
CA ASP A 103 -0.92 13.07 14.79
C ASP A 103 -1.12 12.26 13.50
N ALA A 104 -2.25 12.44 12.82
CA ALA A 104 -2.50 11.85 11.51
C ALA A 104 -1.50 12.33 10.45
N TRP A 105 -1.30 13.64 10.31
CA TRP A 105 -0.31 14.19 9.36
C TRP A 105 1.12 13.74 9.67
N LYS A 106 1.51 13.74 10.95
CA LYS A 106 2.81 13.23 11.40
C LYS A 106 2.97 11.76 11.02
N ASN A 107 1.96 10.93 11.27
CA ASN A 107 1.98 9.52 10.94
C ASN A 107 2.09 9.29 9.42
N TRP A 108 1.23 9.93 8.62
CA TRP A 108 1.22 9.77 7.17
C TRP A 108 2.58 10.12 6.56
N PHE A 109 3.19 11.22 7.01
CA PHE A 109 4.52 11.62 6.54
C PHE A 109 5.60 10.57 6.86
N TRP A 110 5.75 10.19 8.14
CA TRP A 110 6.81 9.27 8.56
C TRP A 110 6.59 7.85 8.04
N CYS A 111 5.33 7.40 7.98
CA CYS A 111 5.00 6.08 7.45
C CYS A 111 5.28 5.99 5.94
N PHE A 112 4.93 7.02 5.16
CA PHE A 112 5.28 7.07 3.73
C PHE A 112 6.79 7.04 3.51
N LEU A 113 7.54 7.84 4.28
CA LEU A 113 9.00 7.87 4.19
C LEU A 113 9.63 6.53 4.58
N GLY A 114 9.17 5.91 5.66
CA GLY A 114 9.62 4.57 6.06
C GLY A 114 9.32 3.52 5.01
N ASN A 115 8.10 3.50 4.45
CA ASN A 115 7.74 2.61 3.35
C ASN A 115 8.66 2.81 2.14
N LEU A 116 8.99 4.05 1.77
CA LEU A 116 9.93 4.35 0.69
C LEU A 116 11.33 3.79 0.98
N ILE A 117 11.87 4.03 2.19
CA ILE A 117 13.18 3.51 2.60
C ILE A 117 13.22 1.99 2.48
N GLY A 118 12.20 1.30 3.01
CA GLY A 118 12.10 -0.15 2.94
C GLY A 118 11.99 -0.69 1.51
N ALA A 119 11.18 -0.04 0.67
CA ALA A 119 11.07 -0.39 -0.74
C ALA A 119 12.41 -0.22 -1.47
N MET A 120 13.15 0.87 -1.21
CA MET A 120 14.46 1.10 -1.84
C MET A 120 15.53 0.10 -1.37
N VAL A 121 15.54 -0.25 -0.08
CA VAL A 121 16.41 -1.32 0.43
C VAL A 121 16.12 -2.63 -0.30
N LEU A 122 14.84 -3.01 -0.45
CA LEU A 122 14.47 -4.20 -1.20
C LEU A 122 14.90 -4.11 -2.67
N VAL A 123 14.65 -2.97 -3.34
CA VAL A 123 15.07 -2.72 -4.73
C VAL A 123 16.56 -3.02 -4.92
N LEU A 124 17.41 -2.55 -4.00
CA LEU A 124 18.85 -2.82 -4.04
C LEU A 124 19.19 -4.28 -3.81
N LEU A 125 18.51 -4.96 -2.87
CA LEU A 125 18.70 -6.40 -2.64
C LEU A 125 18.30 -7.24 -3.86
N VAL A 126 17.19 -6.89 -4.51
CA VAL A 126 16.70 -7.56 -5.72
C VAL A 126 17.62 -7.30 -6.92
N LYS A 127 18.15 -6.08 -7.05
CA LYS A 127 19.18 -5.79 -8.05
C LYS A 127 20.45 -6.62 -7.79
N GLY A 128 20.89 -6.68 -6.53
CA GLY A 128 22.09 -7.43 -6.12
C GLY A 128 21.93 -8.95 -6.25
N SER A 129 20.72 -9.49 -6.15
CA SER A 129 20.47 -10.92 -6.34
C SER A 129 20.57 -11.37 -7.81
N GLY A 130 20.51 -10.43 -8.75
CA GLY A 130 20.57 -10.74 -10.19
C GLY A 130 19.32 -11.40 -10.75
N ILE A 131 18.20 -11.47 -10.00
CA ILE A 131 16.97 -12.13 -10.48
C ILE A 131 16.36 -11.44 -11.71
N PHE A 132 16.61 -10.14 -11.87
CA PHE A 132 16.27 -9.36 -13.07
C PHE A 132 17.51 -8.97 -13.88
N SER A 133 18.61 -9.71 -13.77
CA SER A 133 19.78 -9.50 -14.61
C SER A 133 19.46 -9.88 -16.07
N GLY A 134 19.88 -9.03 -17.02
CA GLY A 134 19.69 -9.29 -18.44
C GLY A 134 18.26 -9.14 -18.97
N ILE A 135 17.32 -8.61 -18.18
CA ILE A 135 15.98 -8.29 -18.71
C ILE A 135 16.11 -7.23 -19.81
N LYS A 136 15.36 -7.43 -20.90
CA LYS A 136 15.31 -6.51 -22.03
C LYS A 136 14.35 -5.34 -21.76
N ALA A 137 14.43 -4.29 -22.57
CA ALA A 137 13.55 -3.11 -22.45
C ALA A 137 12.05 -3.43 -22.64
N ASP A 138 11.72 -4.51 -23.35
CA ASP A 138 10.36 -5.01 -23.57
C ASP A 138 9.88 -5.97 -22.46
N HIS A 139 10.71 -6.29 -21.46
CA HIS A 139 10.32 -7.09 -20.32
C HIS A 139 9.13 -6.47 -19.58
N LEU A 140 8.24 -7.31 -19.06
CA LEU A 140 6.99 -6.89 -18.40
C LEU A 140 7.19 -5.79 -17.35
N LEU A 141 8.26 -5.87 -16.55
CA LEU A 141 8.63 -4.86 -15.55
C LEU A 141 8.86 -3.47 -16.17
N MET A 142 9.66 -3.39 -17.22
CA MET A 142 10.01 -2.14 -17.90
C MET A 142 8.80 -1.57 -18.64
N ALA A 143 8.08 -2.42 -19.38
CA ALA A 143 6.85 -2.01 -20.06
C ALA A 143 5.79 -1.49 -19.08
N SER A 144 5.64 -2.15 -17.93
CA SER A 144 4.69 -1.71 -16.89
C SER A 144 5.12 -0.40 -16.23
N ALA A 145 6.41 -0.23 -15.94
CA ALA A 145 6.93 1.01 -15.37
C ALA A 145 6.76 2.18 -16.34
N ALA A 146 7.17 2.04 -17.60
CA ALA A 146 7.00 3.05 -18.64
C ALA A 146 5.51 3.44 -18.80
N LYS A 147 4.62 2.44 -18.86
CA LYS A 147 3.17 2.67 -18.93
C LYS A 147 2.67 3.46 -17.73
N LYS A 148 3.09 3.11 -16.52
CA LYS A 148 2.70 3.80 -15.26
C LYS A 148 3.20 5.24 -15.20
N MET A 149 4.42 5.49 -15.66
CA MET A 149 5.03 6.82 -15.70
C MET A 149 4.39 7.75 -16.74
N ALA A 150 3.66 7.19 -17.71
CA ALA A 150 2.94 7.93 -18.75
C ALA A 150 1.42 8.08 -18.49
N ILE A 151 0.88 7.56 -17.38
CA ILE A 151 -0.56 7.68 -17.08
C ILE A 151 -0.89 9.16 -16.81
N PRO A 152 -1.89 9.75 -17.51
CA PRO A 152 -2.32 11.12 -17.23
C PRO A 152 -2.73 11.31 -15.77
N PHE A 153 -2.38 12.47 -15.19
CA PHE A 153 -2.56 12.78 -13.77
C PHE A 153 -3.92 12.34 -13.21
N TRP A 154 -5.03 12.75 -13.83
CA TRP A 154 -6.37 12.44 -13.33
C TRP A 154 -6.71 10.94 -13.40
N GLN A 155 -6.23 10.24 -14.42
CA GLN A 155 -6.43 8.80 -14.52
C GLN A 155 -5.65 8.07 -13.41
N ALA A 156 -4.40 8.47 -13.16
CA ALA A 156 -3.59 7.93 -12.06
C ALA A 156 -4.22 8.23 -10.69
N PHE A 157 -4.76 9.44 -10.52
CA PHE A 157 -5.46 9.86 -9.31
C PHE A 157 -6.70 9.01 -9.02
N PHE A 158 -7.61 8.84 -9.98
CA PHE A 158 -8.81 8.01 -9.78
C PHE A 158 -8.48 6.51 -9.59
N ARG A 159 -7.48 6.00 -10.31
CA ARG A 159 -6.96 4.64 -10.05
C ARG A 159 -6.38 4.51 -8.64
N GLY A 160 -5.75 5.57 -8.12
CA GLY A 160 -5.28 5.64 -6.74
C GLY A 160 -6.43 5.58 -5.72
N ILE A 161 -7.54 6.29 -5.97
CA ILE A 161 -8.73 6.25 -5.10
C ILE A 161 -9.26 4.83 -5.01
N LEU A 162 -9.54 4.22 -6.18
CA LEU A 162 -10.12 2.88 -6.25
C LEU A 162 -9.20 1.84 -5.62
N CYS A 163 -7.88 1.94 -5.86
CA CYS A 163 -6.91 1.06 -5.22
C CYS A 163 -7.00 1.11 -3.70
N ASN A 164 -6.91 2.30 -3.10
CA ASN A 164 -6.85 2.36 -1.65
C ASN A 164 -8.20 2.11 -0.97
N TRP A 165 -9.30 2.22 -1.73
CA TRP A 165 -10.59 1.72 -1.27
C TRP A 165 -10.53 0.20 -1.06
N PHE A 166 -10.03 -0.56 -2.05
CA PHE A 166 -9.80 -2.01 -1.91
C PHE A 166 -8.83 -2.35 -0.78
N VAL A 167 -7.68 -1.67 -0.70
CA VAL A 167 -6.66 -1.95 0.35
C VAL A 167 -7.21 -1.68 1.75
N CYS A 168 -7.87 -0.54 1.96
CA CYS A 168 -8.44 -0.24 3.26
C CYS A 168 -9.64 -1.17 3.58
N LEU A 169 -10.42 -1.62 2.58
CA LEU A 169 -11.47 -2.63 2.75
C LEU A 169 -10.89 -3.97 3.19
N ALA A 170 -9.74 -4.38 2.64
CA ALA A 170 -9.04 -5.58 3.08
C ALA A 170 -8.70 -5.52 4.58
N ILE A 171 -8.12 -4.39 5.02
CA ILE A 171 -7.79 -4.16 6.43
C ILE A 171 -9.06 -4.15 7.28
N TRP A 172 -10.05 -3.35 6.91
CA TRP A 172 -11.33 -3.21 7.64
C TRP A 172 -12.04 -4.55 7.82
N THR A 173 -12.19 -5.31 6.73
CA THR A 173 -12.87 -6.61 6.75
C THR A 173 -12.05 -7.67 7.49
N SER A 174 -10.72 -7.67 7.37
CA SER A 174 -9.85 -8.57 8.14
C SER A 174 -9.93 -8.33 9.65
N MET A 175 -10.05 -7.07 10.09
CA MET A 175 -10.21 -6.72 11.51
C MET A 175 -11.56 -7.17 12.07
N ARG A 176 -12.55 -7.39 11.19
CA ARG A 176 -13.90 -7.88 11.54
C ARG A 176 -14.02 -9.41 11.48
N ALA A 177 -13.05 -10.10 10.90
CA ALA A 177 -13.04 -11.55 10.80
C ALA A 177 -12.39 -12.19 12.02
N LYS A 178 -12.99 -13.29 12.51
CA LYS A 178 -12.48 -14.03 13.68
C LYS A 178 -11.43 -15.09 13.32
N SER A 179 -11.56 -15.72 12.15
CA SER A 179 -10.66 -16.75 11.66
C SER A 179 -9.56 -16.16 10.78
N ASP A 180 -8.32 -16.60 10.97
CA ASP A 180 -7.20 -16.18 10.13
C ASP A 180 -7.36 -16.61 8.67
N SER A 181 -7.95 -17.78 8.40
CA SER A 181 -8.29 -18.21 7.03
C SER A 181 -9.26 -17.25 6.36
N ALA A 182 -10.27 -16.74 7.09
CA ALA A 182 -11.19 -15.76 6.55
C ALA A 182 -10.49 -14.42 6.26
N LYS A 183 -9.56 -13.98 7.13
CA LYS A 183 -8.75 -12.79 6.88
C LYS A 183 -7.90 -12.93 5.61
N LEU A 184 -7.23 -14.07 5.43
CA LEU A 184 -6.42 -14.36 4.25
C LEU A 184 -7.25 -14.32 2.96
N ILE A 185 -8.45 -14.92 2.97
CA ILE A 185 -9.37 -14.89 1.82
C ILE A 185 -9.83 -13.47 1.50
N LEU A 186 -10.20 -12.68 2.52
CA LEU A 186 -10.63 -11.29 2.33
C LEU A 186 -9.50 -10.41 1.79
N ILE A 187 -8.29 -10.54 2.33
CA ILE A 187 -7.09 -9.88 1.82
C ILE A 187 -6.85 -10.27 0.37
N TRP A 188 -6.90 -11.57 0.07
CA TRP A 188 -6.68 -12.09 -1.28
C TRP A 188 -7.68 -11.50 -2.28
N TRP A 189 -8.98 -11.53 -1.99
CA TRP A 189 -10.02 -10.98 -2.89
C TRP A 189 -9.80 -9.50 -3.19
N MET A 190 -9.47 -8.71 -2.17
CA MET A 190 -9.30 -7.26 -2.34
C MET A 190 -8.03 -6.92 -3.12
N LEU A 191 -6.94 -7.66 -2.90
CA LEU A 191 -5.69 -7.49 -3.63
C LEU A 191 -5.80 -7.97 -5.08
N PHE A 192 -6.46 -9.11 -5.29
CA PHE A 192 -6.82 -9.59 -6.63
C PHE A 192 -7.63 -8.53 -7.38
N GLY A 193 -8.69 -8.00 -6.75
CA GLY A 193 -9.58 -7.01 -7.34
C GLY A 193 -8.84 -5.78 -7.86
N PHE A 194 -7.96 -5.17 -7.05
CA PHE A 194 -7.31 -3.93 -7.49
C PHE A 194 -6.18 -4.17 -8.52
N ILE A 195 -5.43 -5.27 -8.41
CA ILE A 195 -4.35 -5.57 -9.34
C ILE A 195 -4.92 -5.96 -10.71
N ALA A 196 -5.89 -6.89 -10.73
CA ALA A 196 -6.49 -7.36 -11.97
C ALA A 196 -7.26 -6.23 -12.70
N SER A 197 -7.84 -5.28 -11.94
CA SER A 197 -8.51 -4.10 -12.49
C SER A 197 -7.56 -2.98 -12.96
N GLY A 198 -6.26 -3.08 -12.68
CA GLY A 198 -5.26 -2.10 -13.10
C GLY A 198 -5.28 -0.78 -12.32
N TYR A 199 -5.64 -0.84 -11.03
CA TYR A 199 -5.56 0.30 -10.11
C TYR A 199 -4.15 0.53 -9.59
N GLU A 200 -3.89 1.72 -9.02
CA GLU A 200 -2.54 2.19 -8.70
C GLU A 200 -2.31 2.29 -7.19
N HIS A 201 -1.27 1.63 -6.68
CA HIS A 201 -0.91 1.62 -5.27
C HIS A 201 0.46 2.27 -5.09
N SER A 202 0.53 3.39 -4.37
CA SER A 202 1.73 4.19 -4.17
C SER A 202 2.91 3.37 -3.64
N ILE A 203 2.71 2.57 -2.59
CA ILE A 203 3.80 1.80 -1.96
C ILE A 203 4.29 0.65 -2.83
N ALA A 204 3.42 0.06 -3.65
CA ALA A 204 3.85 -0.95 -4.62
C ALA A 204 4.60 -0.31 -5.77
N ASN A 205 4.14 0.86 -6.24
CA ASN A 205 4.81 1.63 -7.27
C ASN A 205 6.21 2.08 -6.85
N MET A 206 6.48 2.31 -5.55
CA MET A 206 7.85 2.54 -5.06
C MET A 206 8.79 1.42 -5.51
N THR A 207 8.38 0.15 -5.39
CA THR A 207 9.21 -1.00 -5.81
C THR A 207 9.23 -1.18 -7.32
N VAL A 208 8.07 -1.11 -8.00
CA VAL A 208 8.00 -1.30 -9.47
C VAL A 208 8.86 -0.27 -10.19
N LEU A 209 8.64 1.00 -9.87
CA LEU A 209 9.32 2.10 -10.52
C LEU A 209 10.76 2.22 -10.02
N GLY A 210 11.03 1.89 -8.76
CA GLY A 210 12.38 1.82 -8.20
C GLY A 210 13.24 0.77 -8.90
N LEU A 211 12.73 -0.47 -9.05
CA LEU A 211 13.43 -1.52 -9.81
C LEU A 211 13.71 -1.08 -11.24
N ALA A 212 12.71 -0.49 -11.91
CA ALA A 212 12.87 0.00 -13.27
C ALA A 212 13.96 1.08 -13.38
N LEU A 213 14.07 1.98 -12.40
CA LEU A 213 15.10 3.04 -12.39
C LEU A 213 16.52 2.54 -12.10
N VAL A 214 16.69 1.48 -11.31
CA VAL A 214 18.03 1.01 -10.93
C VAL A 214 18.59 -0.05 -11.88
N LEU A 215 17.75 -0.67 -12.71
CA LEU A 215 18.13 -1.62 -13.75
C LEU A 215 18.33 -0.87 -15.09
N PRO A 216 19.07 -1.44 -16.07
CA PRO A 216 19.14 -0.86 -17.41
C PRO A 216 17.74 -0.66 -18.00
N HIS A 217 17.38 0.58 -18.35
CA HIS A 217 16.02 0.95 -18.70
C HIS A 217 15.95 1.83 -19.94
N PRO A 218 14.83 1.80 -20.70
CA PRO A 218 14.62 2.71 -21.83
C PRO A 218 14.44 4.16 -21.36
N GLU A 219 14.55 5.12 -22.29
CA GLU A 219 14.36 6.56 -22.02
C GLU A 219 12.95 6.91 -21.49
N THR A 220 11.97 6.06 -21.76
CA THR A 220 10.60 6.18 -21.24
C THR A 220 10.51 5.96 -19.73
N VAL A 221 11.57 5.44 -19.10
CA VAL A 221 11.69 5.30 -17.64
C VAL A 221 12.62 6.40 -17.15
N SER A 222 12.12 7.26 -16.27
CA SER A 222 12.88 8.40 -15.77
C SER A 222 12.44 8.80 -14.36
N LEU A 223 13.31 9.53 -13.66
CA LEU A 223 12.97 10.07 -12.34
C LEU A 223 11.80 11.07 -12.42
N ALA A 224 11.71 11.84 -13.51
CA ALA A 224 10.56 12.70 -13.77
C ALA A 224 9.26 11.90 -13.92
N GLY A 225 9.30 10.79 -14.66
CA GLY A 225 8.19 9.84 -14.78
C GLY A 225 7.80 9.20 -13.45
N TRP A 226 8.78 8.92 -12.59
CA TRP A 226 8.54 8.44 -11.23
C TRP A 226 7.68 9.42 -10.42
N PHE A 227 8.05 10.71 -10.40
CA PHE A 227 7.26 11.74 -9.72
C PHE A 227 5.89 11.95 -10.38
N HIS A 228 5.83 11.91 -11.72
CA HIS A 228 4.58 12.03 -12.48
C HIS A 228 3.56 10.95 -12.09
N ASN A 229 4.00 9.74 -11.78
CA ASN A 229 3.14 8.68 -11.26
C ASN A 229 2.87 8.83 -9.75
N MET A 230 3.93 8.97 -8.94
CA MET A 230 3.84 8.85 -7.49
C MET A 230 2.95 9.92 -6.85
N ILE A 231 2.97 11.16 -7.37
CA ILE A 231 2.17 12.26 -6.83
C ILE A 231 0.66 11.98 -6.96
N PRO A 232 0.07 11.84 -8.17
CA PRO A 232 -1.38 11.60 -8.30
C PRO A 232 -1.82 10.30 -7.64
N VAL A 233 -1.01 9.23 -7.71
CA VAL A 233 -1.36 7.94 -7.09
C VAL A 233 -1.41 8.05 -5.57
N THR A 234 -0.45 8.74 -4.95
CA THR A 234 -0.44 8.94 -3.49
C THR A 234 -1.62 9.79 -3.04
N LEU A 235 -1.92 10.89 -3.74
CA LEU A 235 -3.09 11.73 -3.45
C LEU A 235 -4.40 10.94 -3.61
N GLY A 236 -4.51 10.15 -4.68
CA GLY A 236 -5.65 9.28 -4.91
C GLY A 236 -5.80 8.25 -3.79
N ASN A 237 -4.71 7.59 -3.39
CA ASN A 237 -4.74 6.64 -2.28
C ASN A 237 -5.21 7.31 -0.99
N MET A 238 -4.71 8.51 -0.66
CA MET A 238 -5.17 9.26 0.52
C MET A 238 -6.68 9.48 0.48
N VAL A 239 -7.23 9.95 -0.65
CA VAL A 239 -8.68 10.14 -0.80
C VAL A 239 -9.46 8.83 -0.65
N GLY A 240 -8.97 7.73 -1.22
CA GLY A 240 -9.59 6.40 -1.07
C GLY A 240 -9.69 5.94 0.39
N GLY A 241 -8.64 6.11 1.18
CA GLY A 241 -8.64 5.73 2.60
C GLY A 241 -9.38 6.71 3.51
N ILE A 242 -9.17 8.02 3.30
CA ILE A 242 -9.73 9.10 4.13
C ILE A 242 -11.24 9.23 3.88
N VAL A 243 -11.65 9.42 2.62
CA VAL A 243 -13.03 9.76 2.28
C VAL A 243 -13.88 8.49 2.16
N PHE A 244 -13.49 7.59 1.25
CA PHE A 244 -14.34 6.46 0.86
C PHE A 244 -14.40 5.33 1.88
N LEU A 245 -13.47 5.30 2.85
CA LEU A 245 -13.56 4.36 3.95
C LEU A 245 -13.76 5.02 5.30
N ALA A 246 -12.81 5.82 5.78
CA ALA A 246 -12.89 6.36 7.13
C ALA A 246 -14.09 7.30 7.32
N MET A 247 -14.25 8.32 6.48
CA MET A 247 -15.36 9.27 6.61
C MET A 247 -16.72 8.60 6.38
N MET A 248 -16.84 7.71 5.39
CA MET A 248 -18.10 7.01 5.12
C MET A 248 -18.54 6.10 6.29
N TYR A 249 -17.63 5.26 6.82
CA TYR A 249 -17.97 4.40 7.97
C TYR A 249 -18.23 5.19 9.25
N TRP A 250 -17.53 6.31 9.44
CA TRP A 250 -17.82 7.22 10.56
C TRP A 250 -19.17 7.92 10.38
N PHE A 251 -19.51 8.40 9.17
CA PHE A 251 -20.77 9.10 8.92
C PHE A 251 -22.01 8.23 9.20
N ILE A 252 -21.94 6.94 8.85
CA ILE A 252 -23.03 5.98 9.13
C ILE A 252 -22.98 5.40 10.56
N THR A 253 -21.98 5.75 11.37
CA THR A 253 -21.88 5.39 12.80
C THR A 253 -21.10 6.49 13.53
N PRO A 254 -21.68 7.69 13.68
CA PRO A 254 -20.98 8.84 14.23
C PRO A 254 -20.75 8.60 15.72
N ILE A 255 -19.51 8.26 16.08
CA ILE A 255 -19.10 8.09 17.48
C ILE A 255 -17.99 9.07 17.81
N ARG A 256 -18.02 9.55 19.06
CA ARG A 256 -16.92 10.29 19.68
C ARG A 256 -16.46 9.50 20.89
N LEU A 257 -15.16 9.21 20.93
CA LEU A 257 -14.52 8.47 22.02
C LEU A 257 -13.76 9.41 22.96
N GLY A 258 -13.50 10.66 22.53
CA GLY A 258 -12.69 11.61 23.27
C GLY A 258 -11.22 11.20 23.31
N ALA A 259 -10.37 12.04 23.90
CA ALA A 259 -8.95 11.73 24.04
C ALA A 259 -8.79 10.59 25.07
N LYS A 260 -8.64 9.34 24.61
CA LYS A 260 -8.17 8.25 25.47
C LYS A 260 -6.73 8.59 25.87
N LYS A 261 -6.45 8.72 27.17
CA LYS A 261 -5.05 8.70 27.66
C LYS A 261 -4.51 7.31 27.32
N LEU A 262 -3.37 7.26 26.64
CA LEU A 262 -2.58 6.03 26.56
C LEU A 262 -2.17 5.72 27.99
N ASP A 263 -2.69 4.64 28.58
CA ASP A 263 -2.18 4.16 29.86
C ASP A 263 -0.67 3.95 29.68
N THR A 264 0.08 4.68 30.52
CA THR A 264 1.54 4.80 30.49
C THR A 264 2.18 3.44 30.67
#